data_AF-A0A352WNR5-F1
#
_entry.id   AF-A0A352WNR5-F1
#
_cell.length_a   1.000
_cell.length_b   1.000
_cell.length_c   1.000
_cell.angle_alpha   90.00
_cell.angle_beta   90.00
_cell.angle_gamma   90.00
#
_symmetry.space_group_name_H-M   'P 1'
#
loop_
_entity.id
_entity.type
_entity.pdbx_description
1 polymer ?
#
loop_
_entity_poly.entity_id
_entity_poly.type
_entity_poly.pdbx_seq_one_letter_code
_entity_poly.pdbx_strand_id
1 'polypeptide(L)'
;MSENSTAIRGGEFLIRPTAAADIFIPEEWTEEQLMMKQMTLDFVEQRILPKLEEIDSQEEGLVPSLMRESGELGLLGSSVPEEYGGMGLDFKTTMLIT
;
A
#
# COMPACT_ATOMS: atom_id res chain seq x y z
N MET A 1 -1.44 32.52 -5.40
CA MET A 1 -2.91 32.55 -5.20
C MET A 1 -3.40 31.17 -5.52
N SER A 2 -3.64 30.34 -4.51
CA SER A 2 -4.12 28.96 -4.69
C SER A 2 -5.56 29.02 -5.17
N GLU A 3 -5.80 28.73 -6.44
CA GLU A 3 -7.17 28.48 -6.92
C GLU A 3 -7.74 27.33 -6.11
N ASN A 4 -8.84 27.58 -5.38
CA ASN A 4 -9.62 26.55 -4.72
C ASN A 4 -10.30 25.69 -5.79
N SER A 5 -9.57 24.72 -6.34
CA SER A 5 -10.18 23.64 -7.10
C SER A 5 -11.13 22.90 -6.17
N THR A 6 -12.41 22.88 -6.50
CA THR A 6 -13.42 22.20 -5.69
C THR A 6 -13.21 20.70 -5.87
N ALA A 7 -12.75 20.02 -4.82
CA ALA A 7 -12.51 18.58 -4.85
C ALA A 7 -13.75 17.81 -5.34
N ILE A 8 -13.55 16.80 -6.20
CA ILE A 8 -14.60 15.92 -6.70
C ILE A 8 -15.23 15.18 -5.52
N ARG A 9 -16.56 15.20 -5.44
CA ARG A 9 -17.31 14.48 -4.41
C ARG A 9 -17.50 13.02 -4.81
N GLY A 10 -17.62 12.15 -3.81
CA GLY A 10 -17.96 10.75 -4.03
C GLY A 10 -19.26 10.60 -4.85
N GLY A 11 -19.21 9.80 -5.92
CA GLY A 11 -20.36 9.52 -6.79
C GLY A 11 -20.70 10.63 -7.82
N GLU A 12 -19.96 11.75 -7.81
CA GLU A 12 -20.29 12.90 -8.67
C GLU A 12 -20.13 12.61 -10.17
N PHE A 13 -19.28 11.65 -10.52
CA PHE A 13 -19.09 11.15 -11.89
C PHE A 13 -20.38 10.62 -12.56
N LEU A 14 -21.43 10.30 -11.78
CA LEU A 14 -22.72 9.83 -12.30
C LEU A 14 -23.57 10.95 -12.92
N ILE A 15 -23.38 12.18 -12.45
CA ILE A 15 -24.23 13.33 -12.80
C ILE A 15 -23.47 14.42 -13.56
N ARG A 16 -22.14 14.35 -13.61
CA ARG A 16 -21.29 15.27 -14.38
C ARG A 16 -20.07 14.53 -14.95
N PRO A 17 -19.54 14.94 -16.11
CA PRO A 17 -18.27 14.42 -16.61
C PRO A 17 -17.11 14.84 -15.71
N THR A 18 -16.17 13.93 -15.48
CA THR A 18 -14.90 14.17 -14.78
C THR A 18 -13.78 14.40 -15.80
N ALA A 19 -12.95 15.44 -15.61
CA ALA A 19 -11.81 15.67 -16.49
C ALA A 19 -10.72 14.63 -16.22
N ALA A 20 -10.02 14.20 -17.27
CA ALA A 20 -8.95 13.19 -17.13
C ALA A 20 -7.82 13.65 -16.19
N ALA A 21 -7.53 14.96 -16.13
CA ALA A 21 -6.52 15.52 -15.24
C ALA A 21 -6.88 15.45 -13.74
N ASP A 22 -8.14 15.15 -13.41
CA ASP A 22 -8.61 15.01 -12.02
C ASP A 22 -8.70 13.53 -11.58
N ILE A 23 -8.21 12.60 -12.41
CA ILE A 23 -8.25 11.16 -12.16
C ILE A 23 -6.82 10.68 -11.94
N PHE A 24 -6.58 10.05 -10.79
CA PHE A 24 -5.29 9.41 -10.52
C PHE A 24 -5.11 8.18 -11.41
N ILE A 25 -3.94 8.07 -12.06
CA ILE A 25 -3.57 6.93 -12.92
C ILE A 25 -2.24 6.29 -12.50
N PRO A 26 -1.97 5.02 -12.86
CA PRO A 26 -0.73 4.35 -12.48
C PRO A 26 0.56 5.06 -12.96
N GLU A 27 0.49 5.81 -14.05
CA GLU A 27 1.63 6.56 -14.57
C GLU A 27 2.04 7.74 -13.65
N GLU A 28 1.23 8.08 -12.65
CA GLU A 28 1.51 9.14 -11.67
C GLU A 28 2.11 8.63 -10.35
N TRP A 29 2.41 7.34 -10.24
CA TRP A 29 3.16 6.81 -9.11
C TRP A 29 4.56 7.43 -9.06
N THR A 30 5.00 7.83 -7.87
CA THR A 30 6.38 8.30 -7.67
C THR A 30 7.36 7.13 -7.68
N GLU A 31 8.64 7.42 -7.92
CA GLU A 31 9.70 6.41 -7.82
C GLU A 31 9.75 5.76 -6.44
N GLU A 32 9.61 6.54 -5.37
CA GLU A 32 9.55 6.05 -3.98
C GLU A 32 8.36 5.11 -3.76
N GLN A 33 7.19 5.44 -4.29
CA GLN A 33 6.00 4.58 -4.24
C GLN A 33 6.23 3.25 -4.97
N LEU A 34 6.86 3.30 -6.14
CA LEU A 34 7.20 2.10 -6.89
C LEU A 34 8.29 1.25 -6.21
N MET A 35 9.22 1.87 -5.49
CA MET A 35 10.21 1.16 -4.67
C MET A 35 9.53 0.41 -3.52
N MET A 36 8.57 1.03 -2.83
CA MET A 36 7.79 0.36 -1.77
C MET A 36 6.99 -0.83 -2.31
N LYS A 37 6.39 -0.68 -3.49
CA LYS A 37 5.74 -1.79 -4.21
C LYS A 37 6.73 -2.93 -4.46
N GLN A 38 7.90 -2.62 -5.01
CA GLN A 38 8.90 -3.65 -5.35
C GLN A 38 9.38 -4.37 -4.09
N MET A 39 9.66 -3.65 -3.00
CA MET A 39 10.04 -4.24 -1.72
C MET A 39 8.97 -5.21 -1.19
N THR A 40 7.69 -4.86 -1.32
CA THR A 40 6.58 -5.72 -0.92
C THR A 40 6.52 -6.98 -1.79
N LEU A 41 6.68 -6.84 -3.10
CA LEU A 41 6.71 -7.97 -4.03
C LEU A 41 7.88 -8.91 -3.75
N ASP A 42 9.07 -8.37 -3.53
CA ASP A 42 10.27 -9.15 -3.22
C ASP A 42 10.07 -9.96 -1.92
N PHE A 43 9.45 -9.36 -0.90
CA PHE A 43 9.11 -10.07 0.33
C PHE A 43 8.14 -11.23 0.07
N VAL A 44 7.10 -11.00 -0.74
CA VAL A 44 6.14 -12.05 -1.12
C VAL A 44 6.86 -13.18 -1.86
N GLU A 45 7.63 -12.85 -2.89
CA GLU A 45 8.33 -13.83 -3.74
C GLU A 45 9.37 -14.65 -2.98
N GLN A 46 10.10 -14.03 -2.06
CA GLN A 46 11.23 -14.67 -1.38
C GLN A 46 10.84 -15.32 -0.06
N ARG A 47 9.81 -14.81 0.64
CA ARG A 47 9.47 -15.24 2.02
C ARG A 47 8.14 -15.96 2.11
N ILE A 48 7.14 -15.58 1.30
CA ILE A 48 5.78 -16.13 1.37
C ILE A 48 5.60 -17.26 0.35
N LEU A 49 5.79 -17.00 -0.95
CA LEU A 49 5.52 -17.97 -2.01
C LEU A 49 6.26 -19.32 -1.83
N PRO A 50 7.52 -19.37 -1.36
CA PRO A 50 8.21 -20.64 -1.16
C PRO A 50 7.65 -21.48 -0.02
N LYS A 51 6.78 -20.91 0.83
CA LYS A 51 6.26 -21.55 2.05
C LYS A 51 4.74 -21.75 2.01
N LEU A 52 4.14 -21.73 0.82
CA LEU A 52 2.67 -21.79 0.68
C LEU A 52 2.08 -23.08 1.24
N GLU A 53 2.74 -24.22 1.00
CA GLU A 53 2.25 -25.51 1.51
C GLU A 53 2.26 -25.56 3.04
N GLU A 54 3.31 -25.05 3.67
CA GLU A 54 3.43 -24.98 5.13
C GLU A 54 2.40 -24.02 5.73
N ILE A 55 2.16 -22.87 5.06
CA ILE A 55 1.10 -21.92 5.44
C ILE A 55 -0.27 -22.61 5.37
N ASP A 56 -0.58 -23.30 4.27
CA ASP A 56 -1.84 -23.99 4.06
C ASP A 56 -2.04 -25.14 5.06
N SER A 57 -0.95 -25.81 5.44
CA SER A 57 -0.95 -26.85 6.47
C SER A 57 -1.07 -26.30 7.90
N GLN A 58 -1.10 -24.98 8.06
CA GLN A 58 -1.14 -24.29 9.34
C GLN A 58 0.04 -24.61 10.26
N GLU A 59 1.25 -24.69 9.69
CA GLU A 59 2.46 -24.90 10.49
C GLU A 59 2.54 -23.87 11.63
N GLU A 60 2.62 -24.37 12.86
CA GLU A 60 2.52 -23.55 14.05
C GLU A 60 3.65 -22.51 14.11
N GLY A 61 3.28 -21.24 14.28
CA GLY A 61 4.25 -20.15 14.40
C GLY A 61 4.81 -19.61 13.09
N LEU A 62 4.59 -20.28 11.94
CA LEU A 62 5.09 -19.81 10.65
C LEU A 62 4.51 -18.45 10.25
N VAL A 63 3.18 -18.32 10.18
CA VAL A 63 2.54 -17.04 9.81
C VAL A 63 2.89 -15.90 10.79
N PRO A 64 2.86 -16.09 12.13
CA PRO A 64 3.35 -15.08 13.06
C PRO A 64 4.82 -14.66 12.83
N SER A 65 5.68 -15.60 12.43
CA SER A 65 7.08 -15.27 12.10
C SER A 65 7.18 -14.41 10.84
N LEU A 66 6.45 -14.76 9.77
CA LEU A 66 6.40 -13.98 8.53
C LEU A 66 5.80 -12.60 8.76
N MET A 67 4.76 -12.49 9.59
CA MET A 67 4.17 -11.21 9.97
C MET A 67 5.19 -10.34 10.72
N ARG A 68 5.96 -10.92 11.65
CA ARG A 68 7.04 -10.18 12.34
C ARG A 68 8.10 -9.67 11.36
N GLU A 69 8.57 -10.52 10.44
CA GLU A 69 9.52 -10.10 9.40
C GLU A 69 8.95 -8.97 8.52
N SER A 70 7.69 -9.07 8.10
CA SER A 70 7.03 -8.00 7.32
C SER A 70 6.89 -6.68 8.11
N GLY A 71 6.70 -6.78 9.43
CA GLY A 71 6.65 -5.63 10.33
C GLY A 71 8.01 -4.95 10.50
N GLU A 72 9.10 -5.72 10.53
CA GLU A 72 10.48 -5.20 10.54
C GLU A 72 10.82 -4.44 9.26
N LEU A 73 10.18 -4.79 8.13
CA LEU A 73 10.24 -4.04 6.87
C LEU A 73 9.31 -2.81 6.84
N GLY A 74 8.54 -2.56 7.90
CA GLY A 74 7.60 -1.44 8.00
C GLY A 74 6.26 -1.65 7.28
N LEU A 75 6.05 -2.80 6.64
CA LEU A 75 4.87 -3.04 5.79
C LEU A 75 3.56 -3.02 6.59
N LEU A 76 3.58 -3.49 7.84
CA LEU A 76 2.41 -3.54 8.73
C LEU A 76 2.06 -2.19 9.39
N GLY A 77 3.01 -1.24 9.41
CA GLY A 77 2.85 0.08 10.04
C GLY A 77 2.77 1.22 9.02
N SER A 78 2.59 0.91 7.75
CA SER A 78 2.71 1.87 6.63
C SER A 78 1.80 3.10 6.79
N SER A 79 0.52 2.90 7.13
CA SER A 79 -0.46 3.99 7.32
C SER A 79 -0.51 4.54 8.76
N VAL A 80 0.20 3.92 9.69
CA VAL A 80 0.17 4.30 11.11
C VAL A 80 1.02 5.56 11.30
N PRO A 81 0.54 6.59 12.02
CA PRO A 81 1.35 7.78 12.32
C PRO A 81 2.69 7.47 12.99
N GLU A 82 3.72 8.26 12.67
CA GLU A 82 5.06 8.12 13.26
C GLU A 82 5.05 8.24 14.79
N GLU A 83 4.17 9.06 15.36
CA GLU A 83 4.02 9.22 16.83
C GLU A 83 3.64 7.90 17.54
N TYR A 84 3.08 6.94 16.80
CA TYR A 84 2.72 5.61 17.29
C TYR A 84 3.69 4.52 16.80
N GLY A 85 4.82 4.91 16.21
CA GLY A 85 5.84 3.98 15.70
C GLY A 85 5.54 3.41 14.31
N GLY A 86 4.65 4.03 13.54
CA GLY A 86 4.42 3.71 12.13
C GLY A 86 5.27 4.54 11.17
N MET A 87 4.96 4.45 9.87
CA MET A 87 5.69 5.17 8.81
C MET A 87 4.97 6.42 8.30
N GLY A 88 3.70 6.64 8.66
CA GLY A 88 2.94 7.82 8.26
C GLY A 88 2.80 8.00 6.73
N LEU A 89 2.84 6.92 5.95
CA LEU A 89 2.77 6.98 4.49
C LEU A 89 1.39 7.42 4.02
N ASP A 90 1.36 8.09 2.86
CA ASP A 90 0.11 8.55 2.27
C ASP A 90 -0.78 7.39 1.80
N PHE A 91 -2.07 7.69 1.63
CA PHE A 91 -3.05 6.68 1.21
C PHE A 91 -2.65 5.99 -0.09
N LYS A 92 -2.09 6.74 -1.05
CA LYS A 92 -1.65 6.20 -2.33
C LYS A 92 -0.59 5.12 -2.14
N THR A 93 0.45 5.41 -1.36
CA THR A 93 1.54 4.46 -1.10
C THR A 93 1.02 3.20 -0.40
N THR A 94 0.08 3.35 0.54
CA THR A 94 -0.48 2.20 1.25
C THR A 94 -1.25 1.23 0.34
N MET A 95 -1.90 1.73 -0.72
CA MET A 95 -2.58 0.89 -1.73
C MET A 95 -1.63 -0.04 -2.50
N LEU A 96 -0.33 0.28 -2.56
CA LEU A 96 0.66 -0.58 -3.20
C LEU A 96 1.17 -1.70 -2.28
N ILE A 97 0.92 -1.59 -0.97
CA ILE A 97 1.44 -2.49 0.07
C ILE A 97 0.37 -3.48 0.53
N THR A 98 -0.86 -3.03 0.77
CA THR A 98 -1.98 -3.80 1.35
C THR A 98 -2.98 -4.28 0.31
#